data_AF-A0A7W8C1K0-F1
#
_entry.id   AF-A0A7W8C1K0-F1
#
_cell.length_a   1.000
_cell.length_b   1.000
_cell.length_c   1.000
_cell.angle_alpha   90.00
_cell.angle_beta   90.00
_cell.angle_gamma   90.00
#
_symmetry.space_group_name_H-M   'P 1'
#
loop_
_entity.id
_entity.type
_entity.pdbx_description
1 polymer ?
#
loop_
_entity_poly.entity_id
_entity_poly.type
_entity_poly.pdbx_seq_one_letter_code
_entity_poly.pdbx_strand_id
1 'polypeptide(L)'
;MDLSKFNPRYVVRAITQRRPYIVVYCIYVLGEWYVQPSDRTEQSQLSKAEFQARYCLESDCPPKIKALFEGVPSFSQWRRGLTSRGGK
;
A
#
# COMPACT_ATOMS: atom_id res chain seq x y z
N MET A 1 -10.59 -9.21 7.93
CA MET A 1 -9.91 -8.12 7.19
C MET A 1 -10.98 -7.16 6.70
N ASP A 2 -11.09 -5.96 7.29
CA ASP A 2 -12.08 -4.97 6.85
C ASP A 2 -11.51 -4.16 5.66
N LEU A 3 -11.76 -4.66 4.46
CA LEU A 3 -11.37 -3.99 3.22
C LEU A 3 -12.37 -2.94 2.76
N SER A 4 -13.43 -2.65 3.53
CA SER A 4 -14.47 -1.69 3.14
C SER A 4 -13.91 -0.30 2.85
N LYS A 5 -12.80 0.05 3.53
CA LYS A 5 -12.09 1.32 3.36
C LYS A 5 -11.22 1.37 2.11
N PHE A 6 -10.77 0.23 1.57
CA PHE A 6 -9.92 0.17 0.37
C PHE A 6 -10.77 -0.06 -0.88
N ASN A 7 -11.42 0.99 -1.35
CA ASN A 7 -12.01 0.98 -2.69
C ASN A 7 -10.87 0.88 -3.73
N PRO A 8 -10.79 -0.21 -4.52
CA PRO A 8 -9.65 -0.44 -5.42
C PRO A 8 -9.37 0.68 -6.43
N ARG A 9 -10.35 1.54 -6.71
CA ARG A 9 -10.20 2.69 -7.62
C ARG A 9 -9.32 3.80 -7.06
N TYR A 10 -9.19 3.90 -5.73
CA TYR A 10 -8.48 4.99 -5.05
C TYR A 10 -7.23 4.51 -4.31
N VAL A 11 -6.94 3.20 -4.37
CA VAL A 11 -5.74 2.64 -3.75
C VAL A 11 -4.54 2.95 -4.62
N VAL A 12 -3.53 3.54 -4.00
CA VAL A 12 -2.23 3.83 -4.60
C VAL A 12 -1.15 3.02 -3.89
N ARG A 13 0.04 2.94 -4.49
CA ARG A 13 1.20 2.29 -3.86
C ARG A 13 2.13 3.36 -3.29
N ALA A 14 2.76 3.00 -2.18
CA ALA A 14 3.85 3.76 -1.60
C ALA A 14 4.99 2.82 -1.20
N ILE A 15 6.14 3.38 -0.88
CA ILE A 15 7.30 2.65 -0.39
C ILE A 15 7.83 3.31 0.88
N THR A 16 8.36 2.53 1.82
CA THR A 16 9.07 3.07 2.97
C THR A 16 10.26 3.92 2.51
N GLN A 17 10.47 5.07 3.13
CA GLN A 17 11.61 5.94 2.83
C GLN A 17 12.92 5.39 3.40
N ARG A 18 12.83 4.59 4.47
CA ARG A 18 13.97 3.99 5.16
C ARG A 18 13.98 2.49 4.94
N ARG A 19 15.18 1.90 4.97
CA ARG A 19 15.36 0.46 4.85
C ARG A 19 14.72 -0.27 6.07
N PRO A 20 14.16 -1.48 5.87
CA PRO A 20 13.98 -2.15 4.58
C PRO A 20 12.95 -1.44 3.69
N TYR A 21 13.19 -1.43 2.38
CA TYR A 21 12.26 -0.86 1.40
C TYR A 21 11.08 -1.81 1.21
N ILE A 22 9.91 -1.41 1.70
CA ILE A 22 8.69 -2.20 1.67
C ILE A 22 7.64 -1.42 0.90
N VAL A 23 7.09 -2.05 -0.14
CA VAL A 23 5.96 -1.50 -0.90
C VAL A 23 4.67 -1.80 -0.16
N VAL A 24 3.83 -0.79 -0.04
CA VAL A 24 2.56 -0.83 0.68
C VAL A 24 1.44 -0.31 -0.21
N TYR A 25 0.23 -0.81 0.01
CA TYR A 25 -0.98 -0.23 -0.54
C TYR A 25 -1.50 0.83 0.41
N CYS A 26 -1.97 1.96 -0.13
CA CYS A 26 -2.45 3.04 0.71
C CYS A 26 -3.63 3.79 0.07
N ILE A 27 -4.46 4.38 0.91
CA ILE A 27 -5.59 5.20 0.52
C ILE A 27 -5.77 6.35 1.51
N TYR A 28 -6.13 7.53 0.99
CA TYR A 28 -6.42 8.70 1.81
C TYR A 28 -7.93 8.86 1.96
N VAL A 29 -8.43 8.81 3.20
CA VAL A 29 -9.87 8.88 3.50
C VAL A 29 -10.07 9.73 4.76
N LEU A 30 -10.98 10.71 4.68
CA LEU A 30 -11.39 11.55 5.81
C LEU A 30 -10.22 12.21 6.58
N GLY A 31 -9.18 12.65 5.87
CA GLY A 31 -8.03 13.33 6.49
C GLY A 31 -6.86 12.40 6.85
N GLU A 32 -7.07 11.09 6.77
CA GLU A 32 -6.16 10.07 7.29
C GLU A 32 -5.67 9.13 6.19
N TRP A 33 -4.44 8.64 6.34
CA TRP A 33 -3.87 7.61 5.47
C TRP A 33 -4.07 6.24 6.09
N TYR A 34 -4.62 5.33 5.30
CA TYR A 34 -4.65 3.92 5.64
C TYR A 34 -3.60 3.20 4.80
N VAL A 35 -2.77 2.40 5.46
CA VAL A 35 -1.63 1.71 4.86
C VAL A 35 -1.73 0.22 5.15
N GLN A 36 -1.52 -0.59 4.12
CA GLN A 36 -1.56 -2.04 4.15
C GLN A 36 -0.30 -2.59 3.46
N PRO A 37 0.68 -3.14 4.20
CA PRO A 37 1.82 -3.82 3.61
C PRO A 37 1.38 -4.99 2.72
N SER A 38 2.06 -5.21 1.60
CA SER A 38 1.69 -6.29 0.67
C SER A 38 1.96 -7.69 1.21
N ASP A 39 2.79 -7.81 2.24
CA ASP A 39 3.20 -9.05 2.89
C ASP A 39 2.34 -9.40 4.12
N ARG A 40 1.45 -8.50 4.57
CA ARG A 40 0.65 -8.66 5.79
C ARG A 40 -0.81 -8.30 5.54
N THR A 41 -1.68 -8.69 6.46
CA THR A 41 -3.12 -8.37 6.43
C THR A 41 -3.50 -7.26 7.41
N GLU A 42 -2.54 -6.74 8.17
CA GLU A 42 -2.73 -5.69 9.16
C GLU A 42 -2.71 -4.31 8.51
N GLN A 43 -3.73 -3.52 8.80
CA GLN A 43 -3.86 -2.15 8.34
C GLN A 43 -3.39 -1.20 9.43
N SER A 44 -2.66 -0.16 9.04
CA SER A 44 -2.30 0.94 9.91
C SER A 44 -3.04 2.20 9.46
N GLN A 45 -3.60 2.94 10.42
CA GLN A 45 -4.07 4.30 10.22
C GLN A 45 -2.96 5.26 10.63
N LEU A 46 -2.69 6.25 9.80
CA LEU A 46 -1.63 7.24 9.98
C LEU A 46 -2.17 8.61 9.63
N SER A 47 -1.77 9.62 10.40
CA SER A 47 -1.96 11.01 10.00
C SER A 47 -1.15 11.31 8.74
N LYS A 48 -1.49 12.42 8.06
CA LYS A 48 -0.72 12.91 6.91
C LYS A 48 0.76 13.08 7.23
N ALA A 49 1.08 13.66 8.39
CA ALA A 49 2.46 13.89 8.81
C ALA A 49 3.24 12.59 9.02
N GLU A 50 2.62 11.60 9.68
CA GLU A 50 3.25 10.28 9.89
C GLU A 50 3.44 9.52 8.59
N PHE A 51 2.47 9.59 7.68
CA PHE A 51 2.60 8.99 6.36
C PHE A 51 3.77 9.61 5.60
N GLN A 52 3.85 10.94 5.53
CA GLN A 52 4.92 11.66 4.84
C GLN A 52 6.29 11.51 5.49
N ALA A 53 6.37 11.17 6.78
CA ALA A 53 7.64 10.88 7.44
C ALA A 53 8.17 9.46 7.17
N ARG A 54 7.29 8.52 6.83
CA ARG A 54 7.62 7.09 6.71
C ARG A 54 7.59 6.57 5.28
N TYR A 55 6.72 7.13 4.44
CA TYR A 55 6.40 6.61 3.12
C TYR A 55 6.53 7.65 2.02
N CYS A 56 6.78 7.20 0.80
CA CYS A 56 6.78 8.00 -0.42
C CYS A 56 5.83 7.35 -1.43
N LEU A 57 4.91 8.12 -2.00
CA LEU A 57 3.98 7.63 -3.01
C LEU A 57 4.74 7.24 -4.28
N GLU A 58 4.25 6.21 -4.98
CA GLU A 58 4.83 5.77 -6.25
C GLU A 58 4.89 6.92 -7.27
N SER A 59 3.86 7.78 -7.31
CA SER A 59 3.79 8.95 -8.20
C SER A 59 4.96 9.91 -8.00
N ASP A 60 5.38 10.07 -6.74
CA ASP A 60 6.33 11.08 -6.28
C ASP A 60 7.77 10.52 -6.25
N CYS A 61 7.93 9.20 -6.45
CA CYS A 61 9.21 8.54 -6.49
C CYS A 61 9.98 8.87 -7.79
N PRO A 62 11.32 9.05 -7.72
CA PRO A 62 12.14 9.14 -8.92
C PRO A 62 12.15 7.79 -9.68
N PRO A 63 12.45 7.78 -11.00
CA PRO A 63 12.36 6.57 -11.83
C PRO A 63 13.10 5.33 -11.28
N LYS A 64 14.29 5.53 -10.68
CA LYS A 64 15.06 4.43 -10.08
C LYS A 64 14.34 3.75 -8.91
N ILE A 65 13.52 4.48 -8.16
CA ILE A 65 12.75 3.93 -7.04
C ILE A 65 11.46 3.28 -7.55
N LYS A 66 10.88 3.78 -8.65
CA LYS A 66 9.73 3.14 -9.31
C LYS A 66 10.02 1.68 -9.73
N ALA A 67 11.27 1.37 -10.07
CA ALA A 67 11.70 -0.01 -10.34
C ALA A 67 11.47 -0.97 -9.15
N LEU A 68 11.45 -0.48 -7.90
CA LEU A 68 11.17 -1.31 -6.71
C LEU A 68 9.69 -1.71 -6.59
N PHE A 69 8.81 -1.05 -7.35
CA PHE A 69 7.38 -1.40 -7.44
C PHE A 69 7.11 -2.42 -8.55
N GLU A 70 8.08 -2.67 -9.43
CA GLU A 70 7.97 -3.68 -10.47
C GLU A 70 7.92 -5.08 -9.84
N GLY A 71 7.00 -5.92 -10.31
CA GLY A 71 6.76 -7.25 -9.72
C GLY A 71 5.86 -7.25 -8.48
N VAL A 72 5.59 -6.08 -7.86
CA VAL A 72 4.57 -5.98 -6.80
C VAL A 72 3.19 -5.92 -7.47
N PRO A 73 2.27 -6.83 -7.15
CA PRO A 73 0.94 -6.84 -7.77
C PRO A 73 0.19 -5.54 -7.48
N SER A 74 -0.73 -5.16 -8.37
CA SER A 74 -1.73 -4.14 -8.02
C SER A 74 -2.59 -4.61 -6.85
N PHE A 75 -3.19 -3.67 -6.11
CA PHE A 75 -4.09 -4.01 -5.00
C PHE A 75 -5.19 -4.99 -5.41
N SER A 76 -5.78 -4.82 -6.59
CA SER A 76 -6.80 -5.73 -7.15
C SER A 76 -6.28 -7.13 -7.46
N GLN A 77 -5.03 -7.26 -7.94
CA GLN A 77 -4.41 -8.57 -8.17
C GLN A 77 -4.06 -9.24 -6.84
N TRP A 78 -3.49 -8.49 -5.90
CA TRP A 78 -3.16 -8.98 -4.57
C TRP A 78 -4.39 -9.44 -3.80
N ARG A 79 -5.45 -8.63 -3.78
CA ARG A 79 -6.73 -8.96 -3.13
C ARG A 79 -7.35 -10.25 -3.70
N ARG A 80 -7.30 -10.43 -5.03
CA ARG A 80 -7.74 -11.68 -5.68
C ARG A 80 -6.88 -12.87 -5.26
N GLY A 81 -5.57 -12.69 -5.18
CA GLY A 81 -4.63 -13.71 -4.71
C GLY A 81 -4.90 -14.16 -3.27
N LEU A 82 -5.28 -13.24 -2.38
CA LEU A 82 -5.71 -13.56 -1.01
C LEU A 82 -6.98 -14.42 -0.99
N THR A 83 -7.99 -14.05 -1.77
CA THR A 83 -9.25 -14.83 -1.85
C THR A 83 -9.03 -16.23 -2.40
N SER A 84 -8.07 -16.43 -3.33
CA SER A 84 -7.74 -17.76 -3.85
C SER A 84 -6.93 -18.64 -2.89
N ARG A 85 -6.20 -18.05 -1.93
CA ARG A 85 -5.41 -18.81 -0.95
C ARG A 85 -6.19 -19.22 0.31
N GLY A 86 -7.33 -18.59 0.57
CA GLY A 86 -8.24 -18.95 1.67
C GLY A 86 -9.29 -20.02 1.30
N GLY A 87 -9.23 -20.56 0.08
CA GLY A 87 -10.10 -21.64 -0.39
C GLY A 87 -9.34 -22.96 -0.53
N LYS A 88 -8.93 -23.54 0.60
CA LYS A 88 -8.62 -24.97 0.72
C LYS A 88 -8.76 -25.42 2.15
#